data_AF-A0A0W7X5D5-F1
#
_entry.id   AF-A0A0W7X5D5-F1
#
_cell.length_a   1.000
_cell.length_b   1.000
_cell.length_c   1.000
_cell.angle_alpha   90.00
_cell.angle_beta   90.00
_cell.angle_gamma   90.00
#
_symmetry.space_group_name_H-M   'P 1'
#
loop_
_entity.id
_entity.type
_entity.pdbx_description
1 polymer ?
#
loop_
_entity_poly.entity_id
_entity_poly.type
_entity_poly.pdbx_seq_one_letter_code
_entity_poly.pdbx_strand_id
1 'polypeptide(L)' 'MRYVIEVYREQDHVCGSVASESCASPRPFHGWLELLSLLEPALADAAGPEVDPRPEPSRPEPPGADRTPP' A
#
# COMPACT_ATOMS: atom_id res chain seq x y z
N MET A 1 12.38 2.81 -10.68
CA MET A 1 11.62 2.62 -11.94
C MET A 1 11.71 3.91 -12.73
N ARG A 2 12.01 3.83 -14.04
CA ARG A 2 12.07 5.01 -14.93
C ARG A 2 10.93 4.91 -15.94
N TYR A 3 10.29 6.04 -16.18
CA TYR A 3 9.18 6.16 -17.11
C TYR A 3 9.58 7.11 -18.24
N VAL A 4 9.10 6.81 -19.45
CA VAL A 4 9.10 7.70 -20.59
C VAL A 4 7.68 8.25 -20.73
N ILE A 5 7.57 9.57 -20.76
CA ILE A 5 6.27 10.27 -20.81
C ILE A 5 6.29 11.20 -22.02
N GLU A 6 5.35 10.97 -22.94
CA GLU A 6 5.07 11.89 -24.04
C GLU A 6 3.88 12.75 -23.63
N VAL A 7 4.05 14.08 -23.64
CA VAL A 7 3.01 15.03 -23.22
C VAL A 7 2.70 15.96 -24.38
N TYR A 8 1.42 16.12 -24.69
CA TYR A 8 0.92 17.10 -25.64
C TYR A 8 -0.35 17.76 -25.09
N ARG A 9 -0.71 18.90 -25.70
CA ARG A 9 -1.90 19.67 -25.32
C ARG A 9 -2.94 19.55 -26.43
N GLU A 10 -4.15 19.13 -26.08
CA GLU A 10 -5.27 18.98 -27.00
C GLU A 10 -6.52 19.61 -26.37
N GLN A 11 -7.16 20.55 -27.07
CA GLN A 11 -8.42 21.18 -26.63
C GLN A 11 -8.34 21.75 -25.19
N ASP A 12 -7.22 22.39 -24.86
CA ASP A 12 -6.87 22.91 -23.52
C ASP A 12 -6.62 21.85 -22.42
N HIS A 13 -6.76 20.57 -22.72
CA HIS A 13 -6.42 19.46 -21.83
C HIS A 13 -4.98 18.96 -22.05
N VAL A 14 -4.41 18.35 -21.00
CA VAL A 14 -3.11 17.68 -21.07
C VAL A 14 -3.35 16.21 -21.36
N CYS A 15 -2.80 15.72 -22.46
CA CYS A 15 -2.94 14.35 -22.91
C CYS A 15 -1.55 13.76 -23.17
N GLY A 16 -1.46 12.43 -23.25
CA GLY A 16 -0.17 11.81 -23.50
C GLY A 16 -0.17 10.30 -23.40
N SER A 17 1.03 9.76 -23.48
CA SER A 17 1.31 8.34 -23.23
C SER A 17 2.42 8.19 -22.20
N VAL A 18 2.31 7.17 -21.35
CA VAL A 18 3.33 6.81 -20.37
C VAL A 18 3.71 5.34 -20.51
N ALA A 19 5.01 5.07 -20.56
CA ALA A 19 5.55 3.71 -20.58
C ALA A 19 6.67 3.57 -19.53
N SER A 20 6.73 2.42 -18.84
CA SER A 20 7.93 2.04 -18.10
C SER A 20 9.03 1.68 -19.10
N GLU A 21 10.29 2.06 -18.86
CA GLU A 21 11.40 1.72 -19.78
C GLU A 21 11.53 0.20 -20.03
N SER A 22 11.09 -0.61 -19.07
CA SER A 22 11.08 -2.08 -19.15
C SER A 22 9.85 -2.68 -19.81
N CYS A 23 8.87 -1.86 -20.22
CA CYS A 23 7.56 -2.32 -20.69
C CYS A 23 7.23 -1.66 -22.04
N ALA A 24 7.02 -2.48 -23.07
CA ALA A 24 6.81 -2.01 -24.43
C ALA A 24 5.37 -1.52 -24.71
N SER A 25 4.51 -1.45 -23.70
CA SER A 25 3.10 -1.02 -23.85
C SER A 25 2.86 0.35 -23.19
N PRO A 26 2.87 1.44 -23.98
CA PRO A 26 2.45 2.75 -23.52
C PRO A 26 0.97 2.73 -23.09
N ARG A 27 0.66 3.46 -22.01
CA ARG A 27 -0.70 3.70 -21.54
C ARG A 27 -1.09 5.15 -21.81
N PRO A 28 -2.23 5.42 -22.45
CA PRO A 28 -2.69 6.78 -22.66
C PRO A 28 -3.14 7.41 -21.32
N PHE A 29 -3.10 8.74 -21.24
CA PHE A 29 -3.73 9.52 -20.18
C PHE A 29 -4.32 10.83 -20.72
N HIS A 30 -5.36 11.35 -20.07
CA HIS A 30 -6.15 12.52 -20.46
C HIS A 30 -6.21 13.58 -19.34
N GLY A 31 -5.15 13.67 -18.56
CA GLY A 31 -4.98 14.71 -17.56
C GLY A 31 -3.89 14.36 -16.56
N TRP A 32 -3.51 15.34 -15.75
CA TRP A 32 -2.48 15.17 -14.74
C TRP A 32 -2.85 14.12 -13.68
N LEU A 33 -4.12 14.07 -13.28
CA LEU A 33 -4.57 13.11 -12.26
C LEU A 33 -4.49 11.67 -12.77
N GLU A 34 -4.89 11.42 -14.02
CA GLU A 34 -4.78 10.09 -14.63
C GLU A 34 -3.31 9.67 -14.77
N LEU A 35 -2.43 10.58 -15.18
CA LEU A 35 -0.99 10.33 -15.20
C LEU A 35 -0.46 9.93 -13.81
N LEU A 36 -0.84 10.66 -12.75
CA LEU A 36 -0.41 10.34 -11.39
C LEU A 36 -0.86 8.95 -10.97
N SER A 37 -2.12 8.58 -11.21
CA SER A 37 -2.62 7.23 -10.89
C SER A 37 -1.91 6.11 -11.65
N LEU A 38 -1.40 6.38 -12.86
CA LEU A 38 -0.59 5.41 -13.63
C LEU A 38 0.84 5.26 -13.08
N LEU A 39 1.36 6.29 -12.40
CA LEU A 39 2.70 6.31 -11.80
C LEU A 39 2.71 5.83 -10.35
N GLU A 40 1.57 5.91 -9.68
CA GLU A 40 1.41 5.41 -8.32
C GLU A 40 1.65 3.89 -8.30
N PRO A 41 2.48 3.38 -7.38
CA PRO A 41 2.54 1.96 -7.14
C PRO A 41 1.14 1.49 -6.75
N ALA A 42 0.68 0.36 -7.31
CA ALA A 42 -0.48 -0.32 -6.74
C ALA A 42 -0.16 -0.50 -5.26
N LEU A 43 -0.89 0.21 -4.39
CA LEU A 43 -0.68 0.20 -2.96
C LEU A 43 -0.67 -1.28 -2.59
N ALA A 44 0.50 -1.80 -2.19
CA ALA A 44 0.63 -3.19 -1.85
C ALA A 44 -0.48 -3.46 -0.85
N ASP A 45 -1.37 -4.36 -1.24
CA ASP A 45 -2.52 -4.79 -0.46
C ASP A 45 -2.07 -4.90 1.00
N ALA A 46 -2.73 -4.17 1.89
CA ALA A 46 -2.43 -4.19 3.32
C ALA A 46 -2.93 -5.52 3.92
N ALA A 47 -2.40 -6.63 3.43
CA ALA A 47 -2.60 -8.00 3.89
C ALA A 47 -1.32 -8.78 3.55
N GLY A 48 -0.46 -9.23 4.45
CA GLY A 48 -0.40 -9.31 5.93
C GLY A 48 1.03 -9.77 6.29
N PRO A 49 1.34 -10.37 7.46
CA PRO A 49 0.42 -10.89 8.47
C PRO A 49 0.59 -10.21 9.85
N GLU A 50 -0.49 -10.24 10.63
CA GLU A 50 -0.43 -10.11 12.08
C GLU A 50 0.31 -11.33 12.65
N VAL A 51 1.62 -11.24 12.81
CA VAL A 51 2.42 -12.21 13.58
C VAL A 51 3.41 -11.43 14.43
N ASP A 52 2.98 -11.07 15.64
CA ASP A 52 3.89 -10.85 16.77
C ASP A 52 3.69 -12.08 17.69
N PRO A 53 4.55 -13.12 17.62
CA PRO A 53 4.51 -14.21 18.57
C PRO A 53 5.24 -13.72 19.80
N ARG A 54 4.59 -12.87 20.61
CA ARG A 54 5.14 -12.56 21.93
C ARG A 54 4.96 -13.80 22.79
N PRO A 55 6.04 -14.42 23.32
CA PRO A 55 5.88 -15.30 24.45
C PRO A 55 5.33 -14.44 25.59
N GLU A 56 4.11 -14.73 26.05
CA GLU A 56 3.56 -14.10 27.25
C GLU A 56 4.54 -14.31 28.40
N PRO A 57 5.08 -13.25 29.03
CA PRO A 57 5.76 -13.42 30.30
C PRO A 57 4.69 -13.76 31.33
N SER A 58 4.85 -14.96 31.89
CA SER A 58 4.09 -15.57 32.99
C SER A 58 3.42 -14.56 33.91
N ARG A 59 2.09 -14.50 33.86
CA ARG A 59 1.29 -13.90 34.92
C ARG A 59 1.43 -14.80 36.16
N PRO A 60 1.97 -14.31 37.31
CA PRO A 60 1.87 -15.09 38.53
C PRO A 60 0.40 -15.09 38.96
N GLU A 61 -0.17 -16.28 39.06
CA GLU A 61 -1.48 -16.53 39.68
C GLU A 61 -1.46 -15.99 41.13
N PRO A 62 -2.43 -15.16 41.55
CA PRO A 62 -2.48 -14.74 42.94
C PRO A 62 -2.85 -15.96 43.81
N PRO A 63 -2.15 -16.20 44.93
CA PRO A 63 -2.36 -17.39 45.75
C PRO A 63 -3.77 -17.37 46.35
N GLY A 64 -4.41 -18.53 46.33
CA GLY A 64 -5.77 -18.75 46.81
C GLY A 64 -6.04 -18.11 48.17
N ALA A 65 -7.05 -17.25 48.21
CA ALA A 65 -7.68 -16.84 49.45
C ALA A 65 -8.83 -17.80 49.76
N ASP A 66 -8.46 -19.04 50.08
CA ASP A 66 -9.33 -19.93 50.85
C ASP A 66 -9.27 -19.42 52.29
N ARG A 67 -10.27 -18.64 52.70
CA ARG A 67 -10.49 -18.28 54.10
C ARG A 67 -11.69 -19.06 54.61
N THR A 68 -11.36 -19.94 55.54
CA THR A 68 -12.07 -21.00 56.27
C THR A 68 -13.25 -20.42 57.13
N PRO A 69 -14.19 -21.27 57.61
CA PRO A 69 -15.59 -20.97 57.99
C PRO A 69 -15.76 -20.51 59.46
N PRO A 70 -17.00 -20.22 59.93
CA PRO A 70 -17.30 -20.12 61.37
C PRO A 70 -17.28 -21.47 62.09
#